data_AF-A0A381WS44-F1
#
_entry.id   AF-A0A381WS44-F1
#
_cell.length_a   1.000
_cell.length_b   1.000
_cell.length_c   1.000
_cell.angle_alpha   90.00
_cell.angle_beta   90.00
_cell.angle_gamma   90.00
#
_symmetry.space_group_name_H-M   'P 1'
#
loop_
_entity.id
_entity.type
_entity.pdbx_description
1 polymer ?
#
loop_
_entity_poly.entity_id
_entity_poly.type
_entity_poly.pdbx_seq_one_letter_code
_entity_poly.pdbx_strand_id
1 'polypeptide(L)'
;DGVLNDGGLRHKNEFVMHKILDCMGDLMLANYKILGKVRCSQGGHQLTNALLKKFLSDSKYFSVVELKEKRFPNNRFYNRPVAVSA
;
A
#
# COMPACT_ATOMS: atom_id res chain seq x y z
N ASP A 1 11.45 24.06 19.75
CA ASP A 1 10.57 23.11 19.06
C ASP A 1 10.56 23.35 17.56
N GLY A 2 11.34 22.57 16.82
CA GLY A 2 11.47 22.71 15.37
C GLY A 2 12.28 21.57 14.77
N VAL A 3 12.23 21.45 13.44
CA VAL A 3 13.08 20.50 12.71
C VAL A 3 14.53 20.96 12.83
N LEU A 4 15.42 20.06 13.27
CA LEU A 4 16.83 20.39 13.54
C LEU A 4 17.69 20.40 12.28
N ASN A 5 17.21 19.84 11.17
CA ASN A 5 17.94 19.79 9.91
C ASN A 5 18.13 21.20 9.34
N ASP A 6 19.38 21.58 9.03
CA ASP A 6 19.72 22.92 8.50
C ASP A 6 18.95 23.28 7.21
N GLY A 7 18.72 22.29 6.34
CA GLY A 7 17.96 22.46 5.10
C GLY A 7 16.43 22.35 5.26
N GLY A 8 15.94 22.13 6.47
CA GLY A 8 14.53 21.91 6.76
C GLY A 8 14.00 20.61 6.13
N LEU A 9 12.71 20.64 5.75
CA LEU A 9 12.01 19.54 5.10
C LEU A 9 12.09 19.66 3.58
N ARG A 10 12.14 18.52 2.88
CA ARG A 10 12.01 18.43 1.43
C ARG A 10 10.61 18.82 0.96
N HIS A 11 9.60 18.52 1.78
CA HIS A 11 8.20 18.86 1.53
C HIS A 11 7.51 19.32 2.81
N LYS A 12 6.54 20.25 2.69
CA LYS A 12 5.73 20.70 3.83
C LYS A 12 5.03 19.55 4.57
N ASN A 13 4.66 18.50 3.85
CA ASN A 13 3.93 17.33 4.35
C ASN A 13 4.82 16.08 4.44
N GLU A 14 6.15 16.22 4.54
CA GLU A 14 7.11 15.11 4.45
C GLU A 14 6.83 13.99 5.45
N PHE A 15 6.44 14.31 6.68
CA PHE A 15 6.13 13.30 7.70
C PHE A 15 4.98 12.36 7.29
N VAL A 16 3.88 12.90 6.76
CA VAL A 16 2.76 12.07 6.30
C VAL A 16 3.08 11.35 5.00
N MET A 17 3.84 11.98 4.10
CA MET A 17 4.34 11.33 2.88
C MET A 17 5.22 10.13 3.21
N HIS A 18 6.08 10.24 4.23
CA HIS A 18 6.90 9.14 4.71
C HIS A 18 6.03 8.02 5.29
N LYS A 19 4.97 8.33 6.03
CA LYS A 19 4.02 7.30 6.48
C LYS A 19 3.27 6.60 5.36
N ILE A 20 2.98 7.30 4.27
CA ILE A 20 2.43 6.68 3.06
C ILE A 20 3.48 5.74 2.44
N LEU A 21 4.75 6.18 2.36
CA LEU A 21 5.86 5.38 1.85
C LEU A 21 6.10 4.11 2.70
N ASP A 22 6.12 4.24 4.03
CA ASP A 22 6.20 3.13 4.99
C ASP A 22 5.07 2.13 4.74
N CYS A 23 3.83 2.61 4.64
CA CYS A 23 2.66 1.78 4.41
C CYS A 23 2.74 1.06 3.06
N MET A 24 3.21 1.72 1.99
CA MET A 24 3.43 1.09 0.70
C MET A 24 4.50 -0.01 0.79
N GLY A 25 5.59 0.23 1.50
CA GLY A 25 6.64 -0.76 1.75
C GLY A 25 6.10 -1.99 2.51
N ASP A 26 5.36 -1.76 3.59
CA ASP A 26 4.72 -2.82 4.37
C ASP A 26 3.79 -3.68 3.48
N LEU A 27 2.98 -3.05 2.63
CA LEU A 27 2.05 -3.75 1.72
C LEU A 27 2.76 -4.65 0.70
N MET A 28 3.99 -4.32 0.32
CA MET A 28 4.79 -5.17 -0.58
C MET A 28 5.24 -6.49 0.07
N LEU A 29 5.17 -6.60 1.40
CA LEU A 29 5.39 -7.88 2.10
C LEU A 29 4.32 -8.93 1.76
N ALA A 30 3.23 -8.55 1.12
CA ALA A 30 2.23 -9.48 0.60
C ALA A 30 2.77 -10.38 -0.53
N ASN A 31 3.94 -10.06 -1.12
CA ASN A 31 4.53 -10.73 -2.28
C ASN A 31 3.65 -10.67 -3.56
N TYR A 32 2.66 -9.78 -3.57
CA TYR A 32 1.81 -9.46 -4.71
C TYR A 32 1.67 -7.94 -4.83
N LYS A 33 1.53 -7.44 -6.06
CA LYS A 33 1.16 -6.04 -6.26
C LYS A 33 -0.34 -5.89 -5.99
N ILE A 34 -0.68 -5.17 -4.92
CA ILE A 34 -2.08 -4.96 -4.54
C ILE A 34 -2.67 -3.83 -5.38
N LEU A 35 -3.65 -4.16 -6.21
CA LEU A 35 -4.56 -3.21 -6.86
C LEU A 35 -5.75 -2.98 -5.94
N GLY A 36 -5.77 -1.85 -5.25
CA GLY A 36 -6.85 -1.51 -4.33
C GLY A 36 -6.71 -0.12 -3.72
N LYS A 37 -7.64 0.20 -2.82
CA LYS A 37 -7.63 1.46 -2.05
C LYS A 37 -7.34 1.17 -0.58
N VAL A 38 -6.29 1.78 -0.05
CA VAL A 38 -5.93 1.69 1.36
C VAL A 38 -6.32 2.98 2.07
N ARG A 39 -6.96 2.84 3.23
CA ARG A 39 -7.27 3.94 4.15
C ARG A 39 -6.69 3.57 5.49
N CYS A 40 -5.91 4.48 6.07
CA CYS A 40 -5.25 4.26 7.34
C CYS A 40 -5.30 5.54 8.17
N SER A 41 -5.56 5.41 9.46
CA SER A 41 -5.47 6.49 10.45
C SER A 41 -4.49 6.04 11.52
N GLN A 42 -3.49 6.87 11.82
CA GLN A 42 -2.45 6.57 12.81
C GLN A 42 -1.77 5.20 12.56
N GLY A 43 -1.44 4.93 11.29
CA GLY A 43 -0.84 3.68 10.88
C GLY A 43 0.55 3.41 11.46
N GLY A 44 0.93 2.14 11.46
CA GLY A 44 2.27 1.68 11.82
C GLY A 44 2.48 0.24 11.36
N HIS A 45 3.74 -0.20 11.32
CA HIS A 45 4.15 -1.48 10.74
C HIS A 45 3.39 -2.68 11.32
N GLN A 46 3.18 -2.71 12.64
CA GLN A 46 2.44 -3.79 13.30
C GLN A 46 0.99 -3.87 12.80
N LEU A 47 0.32 -2.71 12.64
CA LEU A 47 -1.06 -2.66 12.17
C LEU A 47 -1.16 -3.07 10.70
N THR A 48 -0.25 -2.58 9.84
CA THR A 48 -0.22 -2.99 8.43
C THR A 48 0.05 -4.48 8.27
N ASN A 49 0.96 -5.04 9.06
CA ASN A 49 1.25 -6.48 9.07
C ASN A 49 0.04 -7.31 9.55
N ALA A 50 -0.64 -6.87 10.61
CA ALA A 50 -1.86 -7.54 11.09
C ALA A 50 -2.98 -7.50 10.02
N LEU A 51 -3.13 -6.38 9.31
CA LEU A 51 -4.03 -6.26 8.16
C LEU A 51 -3.68 -7.27 7.07
N LEU A 52 -2.41 -7.33 6.67
CA LEU A 52 -1.95 -8.26 5.62
C LEU A 52 -2.18 -9.72 6.00
N LYS A 53 -1.84 -10.12 7.22
CA LYS A 53 -2.08 -11.49 7.70
C LYS A 53 -3.56 -11.88 7.59
N LYS A 54 -4.46 -10.97 7.96
CA LYS A 54 -5.91 -11.21 7.86
C LYS A 54 -6.43 -11.15 6.41
N PHE A 55 -5.88 -10.26 5.59
CA PHE A 55 -6.25 -10.14 4.19
C PHE A 55 -5.85 -11.38 3.39
N LEU A 56 -4.65 -11.91 3.66
CA LEU A 56 -4.10 -13.08 2.98
C LEU A 56 -4.55 -14.42 3.58
N SER A 57 -5.20 -14.42 4.76
CA SER A 57 -5.66 -15.68 5.38
C SER A 57 -6.83 -16.34 4.65
N ASP A 58 -7.54 -15.60 3.79
CA ASP A 58 -8.74 -16.09 3.12
C ASP A 58 -8.86 -15.50 1.71
N SER A 59 -8.95 -16.39 0.71
CA SER A 59 -9.07 -16.03 -0.70
C SER A 59 -10.38 -15.30 -1.04
N LYS A 60 -11.36 -15.24 -0.13
CA LYS A 60 -12.53 -14.38 -0.34
C LYS A 60 -12.17 -12.90 -0.33
N TYR A 61 -11.06 -12.48 0.27
CA TYR A 61 -10.70 -11.06 0.36
C TYR A 61 -10.01 -10.53 -0.89
N PHE A 62 -9.46 -11.39 -1.75
CA PHE A 62 -8.72 -10.98 -2.93
C PHE A 62 -8.81 -12.00 -4.06
N SER A 63 -8.54 -11.58 -5.29
CA SER A 63 -8.36 -12.50 -6.40
C SER A 63 -6.98 -12.30 -6.99
N VAL A 64 -6.29 -13.41 -7.28
CA VAL A 64 -5.01 -13.37 -7.98
C VAL A 64 -5.29 -13.27 -9.47
N VAL A 65 -4.77 -12.24 -10.14
CA VAL A 65 -4.84 -12.12 -11.60
C VAL A 65 -3.46 -11.98 -12.19
N GLU A 66 -3.26 -12.60 -13.35
CA GLU A 66 -2.07 -12.45 -14.16
C GLU A 66 -2.34 -11.37 -15.21
N LEU A 67 -1.60 -10.26 -15.14
CA LEU A 67 -1.69 -9.20 -16.14
C LEU A 67 -0.80 -9.56 -17.33
N LYS A 68 -1.41 -9.98 -18.44
CA LYS A 68 -0.70 -10.28 -19.69
C LYS A 68 -0.19 -9.03 -20.43
N GLU A 69 -0.68 -7.85 -20.08
CA GLU A 69 -0.29 -6.58 -20.72
C GLU A 69 0.53 -5.69 -19.77
N LYS A 70 1.54 -5.00 -20.33
CA LYS A 70 2.41 -4.05 -19.59
C LYS A 70 1.68 -2.78 -19.11
N ARG A 71 0.45 -2.52 -19.58
CA ARG A 71 -0.36 -1.36 -19.20
C ARG A 71 -1.53 -1.81 -18.34
N PHE A 72 -1.66 -1.21 -17.16
CA PHE A 72 -2.87 -1.37 -16.34
C PHE A 72 -4.08 -0.83 -17.12
N PRO A 73 -5.18 -1.61 -17.25
CA PRO A 73 -6.38 -1.12 -17.90
C PRO A 73 -6.89 0.10 -17.10
N ASN A 74 -7.31 1.15 -17.81
CA ASN A 74 -7.76 2.42 -17.22
C ASN A 74 -8.92 2.20 -16.22
N ASN A 75 -8.55 2.07 -14.94
CA ASN A 75 -9.19 2.52 -13.71
C ASN A 75 -10.70 2.36 -13.47
N ARG A 76 -11.41 1.40 -14.11
CA ARG A 76 -12.86 1.22 -13.88
C ARG A 76 -13.38 -0.19 -13.58
N PHE A 77 -12.55 -1.24 -13.56
CA PHE A 77 -13.06 -2.61 -13.63
C PHE A 77 -12.80 -3.54 -12.44
N TYR A 78 -12.24 -3.07 -11.32
CA TYR A 78 -12.04 -3.94 -10.16
C TYR A 78 -13.03 -3.61 -9.03
N ASN A 79 -14.16 -4.32 -9.02
CA ASN A 79 -15.15 -4.29 -7.93
C ASN A 79 -14.65 -4.96 -6.63
N ARG A 80 -13.46 -5.55 -6.64
CA ARG A 80 -12.78 -6.19 -5.50
C ARG A 80 -11.27 -5.91 -5.57
N PRO A 81 -10.56 -5.80 -4.45
CA PRO A 81 -9.11 -5.66 -4.46
C PRO A 81 -8.46 -6.90 -5.12
N VAL A 82 -7.49 -6.65 -5.99
CA VAL A 82 -6.84 -7.68 -6.80
C VAL A 82 -5.37 -7.77 -6.41
N ALA A 83 -4.89 -8.99 -6.13
CA ALA A 83 -3.48 -9.27 -5.95
C ALA A 83 -2.91 -9.66 -7.32
N VAL A 84 -1.98 -8.89 -7.85
CA VAL A 84 -1.34 -9.21 -9.13
C VAL A 84 -0.05 -9.97 -8.85
N SER A 85 0.05 -11.19 -9.39
CA SER A 85 1.33 -11.89 -9.48
C SER A 85 2.19 -11.16 -10.51
N ALA A 86 3.40 -10.80 -10.10
CA ALA A 86 4.43 -10.34 -11.02
C ALA A 86 4.95 -11.51 -11.85
#